data_AF-X0YLI7-F1
#
_entry.id   AF-X0YLI7-F1
#
_cell.length_a   1.000
_cell.length_b   1.000
_cell.length_c   1.000
_cell.angle_alpha   90.00
_cell.angle_beta   90.00
_cell.angle_gamma   90.00
#
_symmetry.space_group_name_H-M   'P 1'
#
loop_
_entity.id
_entity.type
_entity.pdbx_description
1 polymer ?
#
loop_
_entity_poly.entity_id
_entity_poly.type
_entity_poly.pdbx_seq_one_letter_code
_entity_poly.pdbx_strand_id
1 'polypeptide(L)'
;KKTVDKKIQRTLENIKRVHGIEFKIKKVFHREDQELYYKKYFSPPRKAYMLRQRIGKGVEKDLKSRKGKGAPMLRGIIALVENNDVQYYVKRGGSGEDALKFIRNLLKNPKKTVEKCYIKAGEIEDEEMALLEAFKAKNIINGCYQTYIAVGYFFKENFGCNLRFIDVICEEEDGIVWVFEIEKELNYTAIGQAISYKYLCDKDNPGINSKPGVICGTAPKDLKESCENNQNQIQVFVVNEA
;
A
#
# COMPACT_ATOMS: atom_id res chain seq x y z
N LYS A 1 28.08 8.46 13.02
CA LYS A 1 26.67 8.76 12.66
C LYS A 1 26.55 9.74 11.48
N LYS A 2 27.04 10.99 11.56
CA LYS A 2 27.01 11.98 10.45
C LYS A 2 27.64 11.48 9.13
N THR A 3 28.74 10.72 9.20
CA THR A 3 29.46 10.23 8.01
C THR A 3 28.66 9.22 7.19
N VAL A 4 27.88 8.36 7.86
CA VAL A 4 27.04 7.35 7.19
C VAL A 4 25.83 8.02 6.53
N ASP A 5 25.24 9.03 7.17
CA ASP A 5 24.08 9.75 6.62
C ASP A 5 24.47 10.47 5.31
N LYS A 6 25.65 11.12 5.30
CA LYS A 6 26.22 11.70 4.07
C LYS A 6 26.47 10.65 2.98
N LYS A 7 26.97 9.47 3.34
CA LYS A 7 27.19 8.37 2.38
C LYS A 7 25.87 7.83 1.80
N ILE A 8 24.83 7.71 2.63
CA ILE A 8 23.49 7.31 2.19
C ILE A 8 22.95 8.35 1.21
N GLN A 9 22.96 9.63 1.59
CA GLN A 9 22.47 10.71 0.75
C GLN A 9 23.18 10.75 -0.61
N ARG A 10 24.52 10.72 -0.62
CA ARG A 10 25.31 10.70 -1.86
C ARG A 10 24.99 9.51 -2.76
N THR A 11 24.68 8.36 -2.17
CA THR A 11 24.33 7.16 -2.92
C THR A 11 22.91 7.24 -3.49
N LEU A 12 21.95 7.82 -2.75
CA LEU A 12 20.60 8.11 -3.26
C LEU A 12 20.63 9.11 -4.42
N GLU A 13 21.45 10.15 -4.32
CA GLU A 13 21.67 11.11 -5.42
C GLU A 13 22.25 10.42 -6.67
N ASN A 14 23.19 9.49 -6.49
CA ASN A 14 23.70 8.68 -7.59
C ASN A 14 22.63 7.76 -8.21
N ILE A 15 21.78 7.15 -7.39
CA ILE A 15 20.67 6.30 -7.88
C ILE A 15 19.72 7.12 -8.73
N LYS A 16 19.31 8.31 -8.25
CA LYS A 16 18.48 9.24 -9.00
C LYS A 16 19.12 9.61 -10.34
N ARG A 17 20.41 9.96 -10.33
CA ARG A 17 21.13 10.37 -11.54
C ARG A 17 21.29 9.23 -12.57
N VAL A 18 21.60 8.01 -12.11
CA VAL A 18 21.93 6.89 -13.01
C VAL A 18 20.67 6.17 -13.51
N HIS A 19 19.66 6.03 -12.65
CA HIS A 19 18.49 5.20 -12.92
C HIS A 19 17.18 5.98 -12.99
N GLY A 20 17.18 7.29 -12.77
CA GLY A 20 15.96 8.11 -12.73
C GLY A 20 15.04 7.83 -11.54
N ILE A 21 15.50 7.05 -10.55
CA ILE A 21 14.69 6.68 -9.38
C ILE A 21 14.67 7.85 -8.39
N GLU A 22 13.51 8.48 -8.26
CA GLU A 22 13.29 9.60 -7.35
C GLU A 22 13.31 9.18 -5.87
N PHE A 23 13.70 10.11 -4.99
CA PHE A 23 13.65 9.90 -3.54
C PHE A 23 13.26 11.16 -2.79
N LYS A 24 12.62 10.99 -1.63
CA LYS A 24 12.24 12.07 -0.71
C LYS A 24 12.79 11.79 0.69
N ILE A 25 13.45 12.77 1.29
CA ILE A 25 13.92 12.68 2.67
C ILE A 25 12.86 13.27 3.60
N LYS A 26 12.31 12.45 4.49
CA LYS A 26 11.41 12.90 5.57
C LYS A 26 12.23 13.25 6.80
N LYS A 27 12.27 14.55 7.15
CA LYS A 27 12.93 15.01 8.37
C LYS A 27 12.06 14.69 9.57
N VAL A 28 12.71 14.24 10.63
CA VAL A 28 12.11 13.91 11.92
C VAL A 28 12.84 14.75 12.95
N PHE A 29 12.14 15.70 13.56
CA PHE A 29 12.68 16.58 14.58
C PHE A 29 12.19 16.17 15.96
N HIS A 30 10.93 15.77 16.05
CA HIS A 30 10.26 15.41 17.30
C HIS A 30 9.75 13.97 17.29
N ARG A 31 9.30 13.52 18.47
CA ARG A 31 8.71 12.20 18.62
C ARG A 31 7.35 12.13 17.92
N GLU A 32 6.57 13.21 17.89
CA GLU A 32 5.28 13.22 17.17
C GLU A 32 5.45 13.01 15.67
N ASP A 33 6.53 13.51 15.05
CA ASP A 33 6.82 13.29 13.63
C ASP A 33 6.96 11.79 13.31
N GLN A 34 7.63 11.04 14.20
CA GLN A 34 7.79 9.59 14.03
C GLN A 34 6.46 8.87 14.17
N GLU A 35 5.62 9.30 15.10
CA GLU A 35 4.28 8.74 15.29
C GLU A 35 3.41 8.98 14.06
N LEU A 36 3.43 10.21 13.53
CA LEU A 36 2.70 10.59 12.32
C LEU A 36 3.13 9.76 11.12
N TYR A 37 4.44 9.66 10.86
CA TYR A 37 4.94 8.86 9.74
C TYR A 37 4.71 7.36 9.94
N TYR A 38 4.82 6.86 11.16
CA TYR A 38 4.52 5.46 11.46
C TYR A 38 3.06 5.14 11.14
N LYS A 39 2.13 5.97 11.64
CA LYS A 39 0.70 5.81 11.37
C LYS A 39 0.36 5.90 9.90
N LYS A 40 0.98 6.83 9.18
CA LYS A 40 0.72 7.04 7.75
C LYS A 40 1.25 5.92 6.86
N TYR A 41 2.47 5.44 7.11
CA TYR A 41 3.18 4.58 6.15
C TYR A 41 3.33 3.12 6.60
N PHE A 42 3.19 2.80 7.89
CA PHE A 42 3.57 1.48 8.43
C PHE A 42 2.51 0.82 9.33
N SER A 43 1.55 1.59 9.86
CA SER A 43 0.58 1.13 10.86
C SER A 43 -0.79 0.66 10.36
N PRO A 44 -1.27 0.95 9.13
CA PRO A 44 -2.54 0.38 8.70
C PRO A 44 -2.47 -1.17 8.73
N PRO A 45 -3.43 -1.89 9.35
CA PRO A 45 -3.28 -3.32 9.69
C PRO A 45 -2.84 -4.21 8.53
N ARG A 46 -3.45 -4.06 7.35
CA ARG A 46 -3.07 -4.86 6.18
C ARG A 46 -1.80 -4.32 5.46
N LYS A 47 -1.41 -3.04 5.60
CA LYS A 47 -0.04 -2.57 5.21
C LYS A 47 1.03 -3.19 6.10
N ALA A 48 0.78 -3.23 7.41
CA ALA A 48 1.66 -3.88 8.37
C ALA A 48 1.75 -5.40 8.11
N TYR A 49 0.65 -6.01 7.67
CA TYR A 49 0.61 -7.40 7.21
C TYR A 49 1.43 -7.62 5.93
N MET A 50 1.21 -6.84 4.87
CA MET A 50 1.98 -6.91 3.61
C MET A 50 3.48 -6.75 3.86
N LEU A 51 3.83 -5.74 4.66
CA LEU A 51 5.22 -5.52 5.04
C LEU A 51 5.75 -6.67 5.87
N ARG A 52 4.95 -7.25 6.78
CA ARG A 52 5.33 -8.45 7.54
C ARG A 52 5.67 -9.61 6.62
N GLN A 53 4.87 -9.86 5.58
CA GLN A 53 5.17 -10.89 4.58
C GLN A 53 6.52 -10.57 3.93
N ARG A 54 6.71 -9.36 3.39
CA ARG A 54 7.95 -8.98 2.67
C ARG A 54 9.21 -8.80 3.53
N ILE A 55 9.09 -8.63 4.84
CA ILE A 55 10.25 -8.47 5.74
C ILE A 55 10.46 -9.69 6.66
N GLY A 56 9.49 -10.61 6.69
CA GLY A 56 9.47 -11.80 7.55
C GLY A 56 9.30 -11.52 9.05
N LYS A 57 8.90 -10.30 9.44
CA LYS A 57 8.81 -9.85 10.85
C LYS A 57 7.63 -8.90 11.06
N GLY A 58 7.03 -8.92 12.25
CA GLY A 58 5.96 -7.96 12.57
C GLY A 58 6.47 -6.53 12.58
N VAL A 59 5.86 -5.65 11.77
CA VAL A 59 6.27 -4.25 11.59
C VAL A 59 6.31 -3.50 12.92
N GLU A 60 5.33 -3.69 13.80
CA GLU A 60 5.34 -3.09 15.15
C GLU A 60 6.56 -3.53 15.96
N LYS A 61 6.83 -4.85 16.00
CA LYS A 61 7.95 -5.40 16.77
C LYS A 61 9.30 -4.92 16.25
N ASP A 62 9.38 -4.63 14.96
CA ASP A 62 10.61 -4.18 14.32
C ASP A 62 10.79 -2.66 14.36
N LEU A 63 9.72 -1.87 14.17
CA LEU A 63 9.78 -0.41 14.08
C LEU A 63 9.49 0.31 15.40
N LYS A 64 8.94 -0.35 16.42
CA LYS A 64 8.69 0.27 17.73
C LYS A 64 9.61 -0.30 18.80
N SER A 65 10.01 0.58 19.73
CA SER A 65 10.77 0.17 20.92
C SER A 65 9.93 -0.78 21.81
N ARG A 66 10.58 -1.42 22.80
CA ARG A 66 9.93 -2.34 23.75
C ARG A 66 9.10 -3.44 23.07
N LYS A 67 9.65 -4.03 21.99
CA LYS A 67 9.04 -5.14 21.22
C LYS A 67 7.62 -4.82 20.73
N GLY A 68 7.38 -3.62 20.20
CA GLY A 68 6.07 -3.22 19.68
C GLY A 68 5.26 -2.28 20.57
N LYS A 69 5.55 -2.24 21.88
CA LYS A 69 4.75 -1.50 22.87
C LYS A 69 5.21 -0.05 23.08
N GLY A 70 6.38 0.33 22.58
CA GLY A 70 6.98 1.64 22.78
C GLY A 70 6.78 2.59 21.60
N ALA A 71 7.54 3.69 21.59
CA ALA A 71 7.52 4.66 20.50
C ALA A 71 8.09 4.09 19.19
N PRO A 72 7.60 4.54 18.02
CA PRO A 72 8.25 4.29 16.74
C PRO A 72 9.69 4.81 16.71
N MET A 73 10.54 4.10 15.96
CA MET A 73 11.96 4.36 15.78
C MET A 73 12.32 4.36 14.29
N LEU A 74 11.91 5.42 13.59
CA LEU A 74 11.98 5.50 12.13
C LEU A 74 13.31 6.07 11.60
N ARG A 75 14.21 6.48 12.48
CA ARG A 75 15.46 7.15 12.10
C ARG A 75 16.33 6.24 11.22
N GLY A 76 16.62 6.69 10.00
CA GLY A 76 17.52 6.02 9.07
C GLY A 76 16.91 4.81 8.37
N ILE A 77 15.58 4.64 8.43
CA ILE A 77 14.87 3.70 7.58
C ILE A 77 14.94 4.19 6.14
N ILE A 78 15.22 3.26 5.22
CA ILE A 78 15.09 3.48 3.78
C ILE A 78 13.92 2.62 3.33
N ALA A 79 12.92 3.25 2.72
CA ALA A 79 11.72 2.59 2.23
C ALA A 79 11.69 2.64 0.70
N LEU A 80 11.31 1.53 0.07
CA LEU A 80 10.85 1.52 -1.31
C LEU A 80 9.38 1.91 -1.31
N VAL A 81 9.03 2.88 -2.15
CA VAL A 81 7.68 3.42 -2.26
C VAL A 81 7.22 3.26 -3.69
N GLU A 82 6.03 2.71 -3.85
CA GLU A 82 5.32 2.57 -5.12
C GLU A 82 3.90 3.08 -4.87
N ASN A 83 3.40 3.98 -5.72
CA ASN A 83 2.06 4.55 -5.60
C ASN A 83 1.76 5.14 -4.21
N ASN A 84 2.71 5.90 -3.66
CA ASN A 84 2.67 6.46 -2.30
C ASN A 84 2.64 5.44 -1.13
N ASP A 85 2.71 4.15 -1.41
CA ASP A 85 2.72 3.09 -0.42
C ASP A 85 4.09 2.45 -0.23
N VAL A 86 4.43 2.19 1.03
CA VAL A 86 5.69 1.53 1.38
C VAL A 86 5.58 0.05 1.05
N GLN A 87 6.34 -0.37 0.03
CA GLN A 87 6.36 -1.74 -0.44
C GLN A 87 7.39 -2.60 0.30
N TYR A 88 8.49 -1.99 0.73
CA TYR A 88 9.56 -2.66 1.47
C TYR A 88 10.36 -1.63 2.25
N TYR A 89 11.03 -2.04 3.33
CA TYR A 89 11.94 -1.16 4.03
C TYR A 89 13.15 -1.89 4.61
N VAL A 90 14.25 -1.14 4.76
CA VAL A 90 15.48 -1.59 5.41
C VAL A 90 15.80 -0.64 6.55
N LYS A 91 16.05 -1.21 7.74
CA LYS A 91 16.59 -0.48 8.87
C LYS A 91 18.08 -0.25 8.67
N ARG A 92 18.55 0.89 9.13
CA ARG A 92 19.97 1.24 9.16
C ARG A 92 20.86 0.21 9.87
N GLY A 93 20.34 -0.50 10.87
CA GLY A 93 21.16 -1.29 11.80
C GLY A 93 22.05 -0.41 12.68
N GLY A 94 22.80 -1.02 13.61
CA GLY A 94 23.69 -0.29 14.53
C GLY A 94 24.84 0.43 13.82
N SER A 95 25.41 -0.17 12.77
CA SER A 95 26.53 0.35 11.99
C SER A 95 26.12 1.21 10.78
N GLY A 96 24.89 1.10 10.28
CA GLY A 96 24.48 1.72 9.02
C GLY A 96 24.73 0.90 7.77
N GLU A 97 25.31 -0.28 7.93
CA GLU A 97 25.82 -1.08 6.83
C GLU A 97 24.70 -1.76 6.02
N ASP A 98 23.62 -2.17 6.67
CA ASP A 98 22.48 -2.82 6.00
C ASP A 98 21.80 -1.86 5.00
N ALA A 99 21.51 -0.64 5.45
CA ALA A 99 20.94 0.40 4.60
C ALA A 99 21.89 0.79 3.46
N LEU A 100 23.20 0.94 3.73
CA LEU A 100 24.20 1.25 2.70
C LEU A 100 24.36 0.11 1.69
N LYS A 101 24.37 -1.14 2.16
CA LYS A 101 24.44 -2.33 1.30
C LYS A 101 23.22 -2.41 0.39
N PHE A 102 22.03 -2.16 0.95
CA PHE A 102 20.79 -2.14 0.21
C PHE A 102 20.83 -1.12 -0.95
N ILE A 103 21.13 0.15 -0.66
CA ILE A 103 21.17 1.19 -1.71
C ILE A 103 22.33 0.99 -2.70
N ARG A 104 23.47 0.41 -2.29
CA ARG A 104 24.55 0.04 -3.22
C ARG A 104 24.12 -1.06 -4.19
N ASN A 105 23.36 -2.03 -3.71
CA ASN A 105 22.78 -3.06 -4.56
C ASN A 105 21.77 -2.45 -5.53
N LEU A 106 20.91 -1.54 -5.04
CA LEU A 106 19.96 -0.81 -5.87
C LEU A 106 20.67 0.00 -6.97
N LEU A 107 21.77 0.69 -6.63
CA LEU A 107 22.60 1.41 -7.60
C LEU A 107 23.24 0.48 -8.64
N LYS A 108 23.63 -0.75 -8.26
CA LYS A 108 24.27 -1.70 -9.18
C LYS A 108 23.26 -2.40 -10.10
N ASN A 109 22.12 -2.81 -9.56
CA ASN A 109 21.08 -3.52 -10.30
C ASN A 109 19.71 -3.27 -9.65
N PRO A 110 18.99 -2.22 -10.06
CA PRO A 110 17.71 -1.85 -9.47
C PRO A 110 16.69 -2.99 -9.59
N LYS A 111 16.47 -3.50 -10.81
CA LYS A 111 15.46 -4.52 -11.12
C LYS A 111 15.61 -5.75 -10.23
N LYS A 112 16.81 -6.35 -10.19
CA LYS A 112 17.09 -7.55 -9.38
C LYS A 112 17.02 -7.27 -7.87
N THR A 113 17.32 -6.05 -7.44
CA THR A 113 17.26 -5.69 -6.02
C THR A 113 15.82 -5.53 -5.57
N VAL A 114 14.99 -4.83 -6.36
CA VAL A 114 13.56 -4.67 -6.15
C VAL A 114 12.87 -6.04 -6.18
N GLU A 115 13.10 -6.84 -7.21
CA GLU A 115 12.53 -8.19 -7.32
C GLU A 115 12.76 -9.04 -6.05
N LYS A 116 13.97 -9.00 -5.47
CA LYS A 116 14.26 -9.69 -4.20
C LYS A 116 13.51 -9.15 -2.98
N CYS A 117 13.11 -7.89 -2.98
CA CYS A 117 12.28 -7.29 -1.92
C CYS A 117 10.84 -7.77 -1.97
N TYR A 118 10.35 -8.15 -3.16
CA TYR A 118 9.00 -8.69 -3.35
C TYR A 118 8.98 -10.22 -3.21
N ILE A 119 10.09 -10.90 -3.57
CA ILE A 119 10.21 -12.37 -3.51
C ILE A 119 10.50 -12.91 -2.09
N LYS A 120 10.92 -12.07 -1.13
CA LYS A 120 11.19 -12.53 0.25
C LYS A 120 10.08 -12.14 1.21
N ALA A 121 9.08 -12.98 1.43
CA ALA A 121 9.00 -13.94 2.54
C ALA A 121 7.58 -14.52 2.60
N GLY A 122 7.51 -15.85 2.59
CA GLY A 122 6.26 -16.61 2.55
C GLY A 122 5.56 -16.46 1.20
N GLU A 123 5.01 -17.55 0.68
CA GLU A 123 3.86 -17.42 -0.23
C GLU A 123 2.89 -16.43 0.43
N ILE A 124 2.34 -15.47 -0.32
CA ILE A 124 1.37 -14.54 0.26
C ILE A 124 0.20 -15.40 0.76
N GLU A 125 0.15 -15.68 2.06
CA GLU A 125 -0.89 -16.51 2.68
C GLU A 125 -2.26 -15.83 2.60
N ASP A 126 -2.28 -14.52 2.35
CA ASP A 126 -3.47 -13.71 2.17
C ASP A 126 -3.96 -13.80 0.72
N GLU A 127 -5.00 -14.60 0.54
CA GLU A 127 -5.61 -14.89 -0.76
C GLU A 127 -6.11 -13.61 -1.46
N GLU A 128 -6.63 -12.61 -0.74
CA GLU A 128 -7.11 -11.34 -1.32
C GLU A 128 -5.92 -10.54 -1.90
N MET A 129 -4.81 -10.50 -1.18
CA MET A 129 -3.61 -9.85 -1.70
C MET A 129 -3.02 -10.60 -2.90
N ALA A 130 -3.07 -11.94 -2.90
CA ALA A 130 -2.69 -12.72 -4.06
C ALA A 130 -3.57 -12.39 -5.28
N LEU A 131 -4.88 -12.23 -5.07
CA LEU A 131 -5.82 -11.80 -6.11
C LEU A 131 -5.47 -10.40 -6.64
N LEU A 132 -5.17 -9.44 -5.77
CA LEU A 132 -4.76 -8.10 -6.18
C LEU A 132 -3.47 -8.10 -7.01
N GLU A 133 -2.45 -8.83 -6.57
CA GLU A 133 -1.18 -8.89 -7.30
C GLU A 133 -1.35 -9.60 -8.66
N ALA A 134 -2.17 -10.66 -8.72
CA ALA A 134 -2.54 -11.31 -9.98
C ALA A 134 -3.35 -10.37 -10.90
N PHE A 135 -4.29 -9.60 -10.35
CA PHE A 135 -5.05 -8.58 -11.07
C PHE A 135 -4.13 -7.52 -11.69
N LYS A 136 -3.19 -6.97 -10.92
CA LYS A 136 -2.18 -6.02 -11.40
C LYS A 136 -1.27 -6.65 -12.45
N ALA A 137 -0.83 -7.89 -12.26
CA ALA A 137 0.06 -8.59 -13.19
C ALA A 137 -0.62 -8.84 -14.55
N LYS A 138 -1.93 -9.05 -14.57
CA LYS A 138 -2.73 -9.15 -15.80
C LYS A 138 -2.95 -7.80 -16.49
N ASN A 139 -2.62 -6.69 -15.83
CA ASN A 139 -2.75 -5.32 -16.34
C ASN A 139 -4.18 -5.01 -16.83
N ILE A 140 -5.19 -5.50 -16.09
CA ILE A 140 -6.62 -5.33 -16.44
C ILE A 140 -7.03 -3.86 -16.37
N ILE A 141 -6.57 -3.15 -15.33
CA ILE A 141 -6.66 -1.69 -15.22
C ILE A 141 -5.24 -1.16 -15.03
N ASN A 142 -4.87 -0.18 -15.84
CA ASN A 142 -3.58 0.48 -15.72
C ASN A 142 -3.74 1.76 -14.89
N GLY A 143 -3.15 1.79 -13.71
CA GLY A 143 -3.28 2.95 -12.82
C GLY A 143 -2.42 2.84 -11.56
N CYS A 144 -2.49 3.89 -10.76
CA CYS A 144 -1.79 4.04 -9.49
C CYS A 144 -2.60 3.37 -8.37
N TYR A 145 -2.18 2.16 -7.97
CA TYR A 145 -2.82 1.38 -6.91
C TYR A 145 -2.34 1.79 -5.52
N GLN A 146 -3.26 2.16 -4.65
CA GLN A 146 -3.03 2.38 -3.23
C GLN A 146 -3.91 1.44 -2.41
N THR A 147 -3.43 0.93 -1.28
CA THR A 147 -4.19 -0.02 -0.45
C THR A 147 -4.50 0.55 0.93
N TYR A 148 -5.57 0.08 1.57
CA TYR A 148 -5.96 0.45 2.93
C TYR A 148 -6.11 1.95 3.14
N ILE A 149 -6.96 2.54 2.31
CA ILE A 149 -7.22 3.97 2.35
C ILE A 149 -8.30 4.24 3.38
N ALA A 150 -7.97 5.04 4.39
CA ALA A 150 -8.93 5.49 5.38
C ALA A 150 -9.93 6.46 4.72
N VAL A 151 -11.22 6.25 4.98
CA VAL A 151 -12.32 7.10 4.49
C VAL A 151 -13.38 7.30 5.58
N GLY A 152 -14.31 8.23 5.33
CA GLY A 152 -15.33 8.69 6.26
C GLY A 152 -14.86 9.85 7.15
N TYR A 153 -13.86 10.63 6.72
CA TYR A 153 -13.41 11.82 7.43
C TYR A 153 -14.52 12.85 7.58
N PHE A 154 -15.30 13.11 6.52
CA PHE A 154 -16.46 13.99 6.58
C PHE A 154 -17.42 13.57 7.69
N PHE A 155 -17.75 12.28 7.78
CA PHE A 155 -18.70 11.78 8.77
C PHE A 155 -18.13 11.77 10.19
N LYS A 156 -16.82 11.52 10.32
CA LYS A 156 -16.14 11.61 11.61
C LYS A 156 -16.17 13.03 12.15
N GLU A 157 -15.89 14.02 11.32
CA GLU A 157 -15.86 15.43 11.73
C GLU A 157 -17.25 15.99 12.04
N ASN A 158 -18.26 15.61 11.26
CA ASN A 158 -19.62 16.15 11.41
C ASN A 158 -20.51 15.35 12.39
N PHE A 159 -20.24 14.06 12.59
CA PHE A 159 -21.12 13.16 13.35
C PHE A 159 -20.40 12.25 14.35
N GLY A 160 -19.07 12.40 14.51
CA GLY A 160 -18.30 11.57 15.46
C GLY A 160 -18.21 10.09 15.08
N CYS A 161 -18.45 9.74 13.82
CA CYS A 161 -18.39 8.36 13.34
C CYS A 161 -16.95 7.81 13.25
N ASN A 162 -16.83 6.48 13.26
CA ASN A 162 -15.56 5.80 13.04
C ASN A 162 -15.17 5.83 11.55
N LEU A 163 -13.87 5.95 11.29
CA LEU A 163 -13.32 5.77 9.95
C LEU A 163 -13.51 4.33 9.47
N ARG A 164 -13.57 4.18 8.15
CA ARG A 164 -13.57 2.92 7.42
C ARG A 164 -12.32 2.83 6.56
N PHE A 165 -12.03 1.64 6.06
CA PHE A 165 -10.85 1.40 5.23
C PHE A 165 -11.29 0.72 3.95
N ILE A 166 -10.92 1.33 2.84
CA ILE A 166 -11.06 0.77 1.49
C ILE A 166 -9.89 -0.16 1.25
N ASP A 167 -10.15 -1.32 0.68
CA ASP A 167 -9.13 -2.30 0.36
C ASP A 167 -8.12 -1.75 -0.64
N VAL A 168 -8.61 -1.27 -1.78
CA VAL A 168 -7.77 -0.71 -2.85
C VAL A 168 -8.44 0.47 -3.52
N ILE A 169 -7.65 1.50 -3.81
CA ILE A 169 -7.98 2.53 -4.78
C ILE A 169 -7.03 2.40 -5.97
N CYS A 170 -7.54 2.50 -7.20
CA CYS A 170 -6.72 2.60 -8.41
C CYS A 170 -7.08 3.88 -9.16
N GLU A 171 -6.12 4.77 -9.33
CA GLU A 171 -6.28 6.01 -10.10
C GLU A 171 -5.68 5.83 -11.49
N GLU A 172 -6.53 5.83 -12.53
CA GLU A 172 -6.13 5.76 -13.92
C GLU A 172 -5.57 7.11 -14.40
N GLU A 173 -4.79 7.11 -15.48
CA GLU A 173 -4.19 8.34 -16.05
C GLU A 173 -5.24 9.34 -16.55
N ASP A 174 -6.43 8.87 -16.93
CA ASP A 174 -7.56 9.68 -17.40
C ASP A 174 -8.39 10.31 -16.25
N GLY A 175 -8.02 10.05 -15.00
CA GLY A 175 -8.65 10.60 -13.81
C GLY A 175 -9.82 9.77 -13.27
N ILE A 176 -10.08 8.58 -13.81
CA ILE A 176 -11.02 7.63 -13.20
C ILE A 176 -10.40 7.05 -11.93
N VAL A 177 -11.17 7.06 -10.84
CA VAL A 177 -10.74 6.50 -9.55
C VAL A 177 -11.57 5.26 -9.22
N TRP A 178 -10.97 4.09 -9.31
CA TRP A 178 -11.62 2.86 -8.87
C TRP A 178 -11.53 2.71 -7.35
N VAL A 179 -12.64 2.35 -6.74
CA VAL A 179 -12.76 1.98 -5.33
C VAL A 179 -13.11 0.50 -5.28
N PHE A 180 -12.12 -0.31 -4.93
CA PHE A 180 -12.24 -1.77 -4.95
C PHE A 180 -12.39 -2.36 -3.56
N GLU A 181 -13.30 -3.34 -3.45
CA GLU A 181 -13.24 -4.39 -2.45
C GLU A 181 -12.57 -5.63 -3.06
N ILE A 182 -11.78 -6.37 -2.28
CA ILE A 182 -11.22 -7.64 -2.72
C ILE A 182 -11.82 -8.76 -1.89
N GLU A 183 -12.26 -9.82 -2.55
CA GLU A 183 -12.89 -10.95 -1.88
C GLU A 183 -12.60 -12.25 -2.62
N LYS A 184 -12.51 -13.39 -1.93
CA LYS A 184 -12.28 -14.68 -2.60
C LYS A 184 -13.38 -15.02 -3.59
N GLU A 185 -14.62 -14.91 -3.15
CA GLU A 185 -15.83 -15.17 -3.91
C GLU A 185 -16.79 -13.98 -3.76
N LEU A 186 -17.28 -13.46 -4.87
CA LEU A 186 -18.23 -12.35 -4.87
C LEU A 186 -19.43 -12.67 -3.96
N ASN A 187 -19.68 -11.81 -2.97
CA ASN A 187 -20.78 -11.96 -2.03
C ASN A 187 -21.47 -10.60 -1.76
N TYR A 188 -22.66 -10.65 -1.13
CA TYR A 188 -23.44 -9.45 -0.83
C TYR A 188 -22.72 -8.43 0.05
N THR A 189 -21.83 -8.89 0.94
CA THR A 189 -21.05 -8.01 1.82
C THR A 189 -20.07 -7.19 0.98
N ALA A 190 -19.30 -7.84 0.10
CA ALA A 190 -18.34 -7.18 -0.78
C ALA A 190 -19.02 -6.15 -1.69
N ILE A 191 -20.21 -6.50 -2.20
CA ILE A 191 -21.05 -5.58 -2.98
C ILE A 191 -21.44 -4.35 -2.16
N GLY A 192 -21.99 -4.55 -0.96
CA GLY A 192 -22.38 -3.46 -0.06
C GLY A 192 -21.21 -2.59 0.37
N GLN A 193 -20.04 -3.19 0.60
CA GLN A 193 -18.80 -2.49 0.92
C GLN A 193 -18.32 -1.63 -0.25
N ALA A 194 -18.24 -2.17 -1.47
CA ALA A 194 -17.83 -1.41 -2.65
C ALA A 194 -18.69 -0.15 -2.86
N ILE A 195 -20.02 -0.28 -2.76
CA ILE A 195 -20.96 0.85 -2.85
C ILE A 195 -20.71 1.86 -1.73
N SER A 196 -20.67 1.38 -0.47
CA SER A 196 -20.55 2.24 0.70
C SER A 196 -19.22 2.99 0.71
N TYR A 197 -18.14 2.31 0.36
CA TYR A 197 -16.79 2.86 0.30
C TYR A 197 -16.63 3.89 -0.82
N LYS A 198 -17.21 3.64 -2.00
CA LYS A 198 -17.30 4.66 -3.05
C LYS A 198 -17.97 5.93 -2.52
N TYR A 199 -19.14 5.80 -1.88
CA TYR A 199 -19.85 6.95 -1.32
C TYR A 199 -19.04 7.70 -0.26
N LEU A 200 -18.36 7.00 0.65
CA LEU A 200 -17.48 7.64 1.64
C LEU A 200 -16.29 8.34 0.97
N CYS A 201 -15.69 7.73 -0.05
CA CYS A 201 -14.58 8.29 -0.80
C CYS A 201 -14.99 9.60 -1.51
N ASP A 202 -16.15 9.62 -2.17
CA ASP A 202 -16.69 10.80 -2.84
C ASP A 202 -16.99 11.95 -1.86
N LYS A 203 -17.50 11.62 -0.67
CA LYS A 203 -17.78 12.61 0.37
C LYS A 203 -16.52 13.23 0.94
N ASP A 204 -15.48 12.43 1.13
CA ASP A 204 -14.19 12.93 1.61
C ASP A 204 -13.42 13.70 0.52
N ASN A 205 -13.68 13.41 -0.77
CA ASN A 205 -12.98 14.01 -1.90
C ASN A 205 -13.97 14.52 -2.95
N PRO A 206 -14.66 15.66 -2.72
CA PRO A 206 -15.62 16.19 -3.67
C PRO A 206 -14.99 16.45 -5.05
N GLY A 207 -15.62 15.94 -6.10
CA GLY A 207 -15.19 16.15 -7.49
C GLY A 207 -14.33 15.04 -8.09
N ILE A 208 -14.02 13.97 -7.32
CA ILE A 208 -13.43 12.77 -7.93
C ILE A 208 -14.47 12.02 -8.77
N ASN A 209 -14.03 11.45 -9.89
CA ASN A 209 -14.86 10.57 -10.70
C ASN A 209 -14.62 9.12 -10.27
N SER A 210 -15.25 8.71 -9.16
CA SER A 210 -15.03 7.37 -8.63
C SER A 210 -16.01 6.31 -9.16
N LYS A 211 -15.51 5.09 -9.36
CA LYS A 211 -16.30 3.91 -9.74
C LYS A 211 -16.14 2.79 -8.70
N PRO A 212 -17.23 2.14 -8.26
CA PRO A 212 -17.13 0.98 -7.39
C PRO A 212 -16.73 -0.25 -8.21
N GLY A 213 -15.91 -1.12 -7.61
CA GLY A 213 -15.63 -2.42 -8.19
C GLY A 213 -15.35 -3.48 -7.14
N VAL A 214 -15.39 -4.74 -7.58
CA VAL A 214 -14.99 -5.88 -6.77
C VAL A 214 -13.96 -6.69 -7.55
N ILE A 215 -12.82 -6.98 -6.93
CA ILE A 215 -11.83 -7.92 -7.46
C ILE A 215 -12.04 -9.24 -6.74
N CYS A 216 -12.30 -10.32 -7.48
CA CYS A 216 -12.52 -11.62 -6.85
C CYS A 216 -11.91 -12.80 -7.59
N GLY A 217 -11.74 -13.91 -6.87
CA GLY A 217 -11.28 -15.18 -7.46
C GLY A 217 -12.39 -15.86 -8.26
N THR A 218 -13.60 -15.88 -7.72
CA THR A 218 -14.80 -16.46 -8.34
C THR A 218 -16.00 -15.52 -8.16
N ALA A 219 -16.99 -15.63 -9.05
CA ALA A 219 -18.23 -14.87 -8.94
C ALA A 219 -19.45 -15.74 -9.34
N PRO A 220 -20.45 -15.89 -8.45
CA PRO A 220 -21.75 -16.45 -8.84
C PRO A 220 -22.37 -15.63 -9.97
N LYS A 221 -22.90 -16.32 -10.99
CA LYS A 221 -23.39 -15.68 -12.22
C LYS A 221 -24.50 -14.66 -11.95
N ASP A 222 -25.45 -15.03 -11.09
CA ASP A 222 -26.56 -14.18 -10.67
C ASP A 222 -26.08 -12.90 -9.96
N LEU A 223 -25.07 -13.02 -9.08
CA LEU A 223 -24.49 -11.86 -8.40
C LEU A 223 -23.70 -10.98 -9.36
N LYS A 224 -22.90 -11.56 -10.26
CA LYS A 224 -22.14 -10.81 -11.27
C LYS A 224 -23.09 -10.02 -12.18
N GLU A 225 -24.12 -10.67 -12.71
CA GLU A 225 -25.15 -10.02 -13.53
C GLU A 225 -25.91 -8.93 -12.76
N SER A 226 -26.19 -9.15 -11.46
CA SER A 226 -26.83 -8.15 -10.61
C SER A 226 -25.94 -6.92 -10.38
N CYS A 227 -24.63 -7.08 -10.21
CA CYS A 227 -23.69 -5.98 -10.05
C CYS A 227 -23.52 -5.13 -11.32
N GLU A 228 -23.39 -5.81 -12.46
CA GLU A 228 -23.02 -5.20 -13.73
C GLU A 228 -24.22 -4.65 -14.52
N ASN A 229 -25.45 -4.89 -14.05
CA ASN A 229 -26.62 -4.29 -14.68
C ASN A 229 -26.60 -2.75 -14.57
N ASN A 230 -27.35 -2.09 -15.47
CA ASN A 230 -27.36 -0.64 -15.61
C ASN A 230 -27.79 0.13 -14.34
N GLN A 231 -28.36 -0.55 -13.33
CA GLN A 231 -28.83 0.07 -12.09
C GLN A 231 -27.73 0.15 -11.03
N ASN A 232 -26.90 -0.90 -10.91
CA ASN A 232 -25.92 -1.00 -9.82
C ASN A 232 -24.54 -0.47 -10.22
N GLN A 233 -24.15 -0.58 -11.49
CA GLN A 233 -22.89 -0.04 -12.04
C GLN A 233 -21.63 -0.42 -11.23
N ILE A 234 -21.63 -1.61 -10.60
CA ILE A 234 -20.48 -2.16 -9.91
C ILE A 234 -19.79 -3.10 -10.88
N GLN A 235 -18.52 -2.83 -11.18
CA GLN A 235 -17.78 -3.70 -12.08
C GLN A 235 -17.10 -4.85 -11.31
N VAL A 236 -17.33 -6.07 -11.77
CA VAL A 236 -16.77 -7.28 -11.13
C VAL A 236 -15.62 -7.81 -11.96
N PHE A 237 -14.45 -7.94 -11.35
CA PHE A 237 -13.24 -8.41 -11.99
C PHE A 237 -12.85 -9.77 -11.44
N VAL A 238 -13.12 -10.83 -12.21
CA VAL A 238 -12.80 -12.20 -11.81
C VAL A 238 -11.39 -12.55 -12.28
N VAL A 239 -10.47 -12.73 -11.34
CA VAL A 239 -9.04 -12.91 -11.61
C VAL A 239 -8.72 -14.33 -12.07
N ASN A 240 -9.50 -15.34 -11.66
CA ASN A 240 -9.26 -16.74 -12.05
C ASN A 240 -10.15 -17.21 -13.21
N GLU A 241 -10.87 -16.33 -13.90
CA GLU A 241 -11.52 -16.68 -15.17
C GLU A 241 -10.43 -17.04 -16.20
N ALA A 242 -10.52 -18.26 -16.74
CA ALA A 242 -9.66 -18.85 -17.76
C ALA A 242 -10.15 -18.50 -19.16
#